data_AF-A0A1I0ZWT8-F1
#
_entry.id   AF-A0A1I0ZWT8-F1
#
_cell.length_a   1.000
_cell.length_b   1.000
_cell.length_c   1.000
_cell.angle_alpha   90.00
_cell.angle_beta   90.00
_cell.angle_gamma   90.00
#
_symmetry.space_group_name_H-M   'P 1'
#
loop_
_entity.id
_entity.type
_entity.pdbx_description
1 polymer ?
#
loop_
_entity_poly.entity_id
_entity_poly.type
_entity_poly.pdbx_seq_one_letter_code
_entity_poly.pdbx_strand_id
1 'polypeptide(L)'
;MRMINMSKWICYAVGYVFLTSGILKLVVSDFKATFMSVGLPFPETTLFLVAITEIACSAFILGRLYVKQAVALLILIILGAIFLTKLPILMNQGFLQFAFEARLDIVMLILLLLLWQHRPGKQL
;
A
#
# COMPACT_ATOMS: atom_id res chain seq x y z
N MET A 1 -18.20 -11.64 26.54
CA MET A 1 -16.85 -11.46 25.95
C MET A 1 -16.99 -10.57 24.72
N ARG A 2 -16.52 -9.31 24.77
CA ARG A 2 -16.69 -8.35 23.68
C ARG A 2 -15.82 -8.83 22.51
N MET A 3 -16.43 -9.44 21.49
CA MET A 3 -15.69 -9.89 20.31
C MET A 3 -14.94 -8.71 19.73
N ILE A 4 -13.61 -8.74 19.84
CA ILE A 4 -12.74 -7.74 19.24
C ILE A 4 -13.03 -7.80 17.75
N ASN A 5 -13.54 -6.71 17.18
CA ASN A 5 -13.77 -6.61 15.74
C ASN A 5 -12.40 -6.50 15.05
N MET A 6 -11.69 -7.62 14.94
CA MET A 6 -10.34 -7.76 14.40
C MET A 6 -10.21 -7.03 13.05
N SER A 7 -11.25 -7.15 12.21
CA SER A 7 -11.36 -6.49 10.92
C SER A 7 -11.34 -4.96 11.00
N LYS A 8 -11.88 -4.34 12.07
CA LYS A 8 -11.80 -2.88 12.27
C LYS A 8 -10.37 -2.43 12.56
N TRP A 9 -9.65 -3.19 13.38
CA TRP A 9 -8.24 -2.88 13.67
C TRP A 9 -7.37 -3.00 12.43
N ILE A 10 -7.61 -4.01 11.59
CA ILE A 10 -6.92 -4.16 10.31
C ILE A 10 -7.25 -2.97 9.38
N CYS A 11 -8.52 -2.57 9.27
CA CYS A 11 -8.90 -1.36 8.50
C CYS A 11 -8.14 -0.12 8.96
N TYR A 12 -8.04 0.11 10.27
CA TYR A 12 -7.33 1.26 10.81
C TYR A 12 -5.82 1.18 10.56
N ALA A 13 -5.20 0.03 10.76
CA ALA A 13 -3.77 -0.18 10.52
C ALA A 13 -3.41 0.04 9.04
N VAL A 14 -4.14 -0.61 8.13
CA VAL A 14 -3.95 -0.47 6.68
C VAL A 14 -4.22 0.97 6.25
N GLY A 15 -5.34 1.54 6.68
CA GLY A 15 -5.72 2.92 6.36
C GLY A 15 -4.65 3.93 6.79
N TYR A 16 -4.14 3.80 8.02
CA TYR A 16 -3.07 4.67 8.53
C TYR A 16 -1.79 4.58 7.69
N VAL A 17 -1.33 3.36 7.38
CA VAL A 17 -0.07 3.17 6.64
C VAL A 17 -0.16 3.75 5.23
N PHE A 18 -1.26 3.50 4.51
CA PHE A 18 -1.42 4.03 3.16
C PHE A 18 -1.70 5.53 3.13
N LEU A 19 -2.46 6.05 4.09
CA LEU A 19 -2.72 7.48 4.20
C LEU A 19 -1.42 8.25 4.45
N THR A 20 -0.61 7.78 5.39
CA THR A 20 0.70 8.40 5.70
C THR A 20 1.68 8.26 4.55
N SER A 21 1.78 7.09 3.92
CA SER A 21 2.61 6.85 2.74
C SER A 21 2.23 7.79 1.57
N GLY A 22 0.95 7.90 1.26
CA GLY A 22 0.46 8.78 0.19
C GLY A 22 0.75 10.25 0.47
N ILE A 23 0.55 10.72 1.71
CA ILE A 23 0.88 12.10 2.09
C ILE A 23 2.39 12.34 1.99
N LEU A 24 3.22 11.41 2.48
CA LEU A 24 4.68 11.52 2.40
C LEU A 24 5.16 11.63 0.95
N LYS A 25 4.58 10.88 0.02
CA LYS A 25 4.90 11.00 -1.42
C LYS A 25 4.62 12.38 -1.99
N LEU A 26 3.59 13.09 -1.50
CA LEU A 26 3.27 14.45 -1.95
C LEU A 26 4.15 15.52 -1.29
N VAL A 27 4.54 15.32 -0.03
CA VAL A 27 5.24 16.33 0.78
C VAL A 27 6.76 16.22 0.64
N VAL A 28 7.30 15.00 0.55
CA VAL A 28 8.75 14.75 0.62
C VAL A 28 9.35 14.67 -0.78
N SER A 29 10.21 15.64 -1.09
CA SER A 29 10.88 15.76 -2.40
C SER A 29 11.84 14.61 -2.71
N ASP A 30 12.39 13.93 -1.71
CA ASP A 30 13.32 12.80 -1.90
C ASP A 30 12.66 11.59 -2.58
N PHE A 31 11.35 11.39 -2.38
CA PHE A 31 10.62 10.35 -3.11
C PHE A 31 10.55 10.67 -4.60
N LYS A 32 10.48 11.96 -4.96
CA LYS A 32 10.52 12.43 -6.34
C LYS A 32 11.87 12.11 -6.98
N ALA A 33 12.97 12.40 -6.27
CA ALA A 33 14.33 12.07 -6.73
C ALA A 33 14.53 10.57 -6.94
N THR A 34 14.00 9.76 -6.02
CA THR A 34 14.06 8.29 -6.11
C THR A 34 13.26 7.79 -7.32
N PHE A 35 12.02 8.26 -7.52
CA PHE A 35 11.21 7.85 -8.67
C PHE A 35 11.77 8.31 -10.01
N MET A 36 12.47 9.45 -10.06
CA MET A 36 13.21 9.87 -11.26
C MET A 36 14.33 8.89 -11.62
N SER A 37 14.98 8.28 -10.62
CA SER A 37 16.05 7.28 -10.85
C SER A 37 15.53 5.91 -11.29
N VAL A 38 14.23 5.61 -11.11
CA VAL A 38 13.61 4.32 -11.45
C VAL A 38 13.36 4.17 -12.97
N GLY A 39 13.45 5.25 -13.75
CA GLY A 39 13.38 5.19 -15.22
C GLY A 39 11.97 5.07 -15.79
N LEU A 40 10.93 5.47 -15.05
CA LEU A 40 9.55 5.48 -15.53
C LEU A 40 9.30 6.61 -16.56
N PRO A 41 8.45 6.39 -17.58
CA PRO A 41 7.95 7.47 -18.42
C PRO A 41 7.07 8.39 -17.57
N PHE A 42 7.48 9.66 -17.41
CA PHE A 42 6.83 10.66 -16.55
C PHE A 42 6.69 10.24 -15.07
N PRO A 43 7.82 10.22 -14.32
CA PRO A 43 7.85 9.73 -12.94
C PRO A 43 7.03 10.61 -11.98
N GLU A 44 6.95 11.91 -12.25
CA GLU A 44 6.26 12.88 -11.40
C GLU A 44 4.73 12.73 -11.46
N THR A 45 4.16 12.59 -12.66
CA THR A 45 2.71 12.39 -12.83
C THR A 45 2.27 11.04 -12.27
N THR A 46 3.07 10.00 -12.48
CA THR A 46 2.81 8.65 -11.95
C THR A 46 2.83 8.66 -10.42
N LEU A 47 3.84 9.29 -9.82
CA LEU A 47 3.95 9.41 -8.37
C LEU A 47 2.77 10.17 -7.76
N PHE A 48 2.38 11.28 -8.38
CA PHE A 48 1.22 12.08 -7.95
C PHE A 48 -0.08 11.26 -8.02
N LEU A 49 -0.30 10.54 -9.12
CA LEU A 49 -1.49 9.71 -9.31
C LEU A 49 -1.54 8.58 -8.29
N VAL A 50 -0.43 7.89 -8.05
CA VAL A 50 -0.32 6.85 -7.02
C VAL A 50 -0.63 7.42 -5.63
N ALA A 51 -0.03 8.56 -5.27
CA ALA A 51 -0.20 9.18 -3.96
C ALA A 51 -1.65 9.60 -3.70
N ILE A 52 -2.32 10.23 -4.66
CA ILE A 52 -3.75 10.58 -4.54
C ILE A 52 -4.60 9.31 -4.41
N THR A 53 -4.29 8.28 -5.20
CA THR A 53 -5.04 7.03 -5.18
C THR A 53 -4.91 6.34 -3.82
N GLU A 54 -3.72 6.32 -3.22
CA GLU A 54 -3.49 5.79 -1.88
C GLU A 54 -4.28 6.55 -0.82
N ILE A 55 -4.28 7.88 -0.86
CA ILE A 55 -5.04 8.73 0.07
C ILE A 55 -6.54 8.49 -0.08
N ALA A 56 -7.06 8.47 -1.31
CA ALA A 56 -8.48 8.25 -1.56
C ALA A 56 -8.92 6.84 -1.11
N CYS A 57 -8.17 5.79 -1.49
CA CYS A 57 -8.49 4.42 -1.10
C CYS A 57 -8.36 4.18 0.40
N SER A 58 -7.35 4.74 1.06
CA SER A 58 -7.21 4.66 2.51
C SER A 58 -8.35 5.37 3.24
N ALA A 59 -8.78 6.55 2.77
CA ALA A 59 -9.96 7.23 3.29
C ALA A 59 -11.24 6.38 3.15
N PHE A 60 -11.42 5.70 2.01
CA PHE A 60 -12.54 4.76 1.82
C PHE A 60 -12.47 3.54 2.75
N ILE A 61 -11.29 2.97 2.98
CA ILE A 61 -11.10 1.86 3.93
C ILE A 61 -11.40 2.29 5.37
N LEU A 62 -10.94 3.48 5.78
CA LEU A 62 -11.22 4.06 7.10
C LEU A 62 -12.71 4.37 7.27
N GLY A 63 -13.34 4.93 6.24
CA GLY A 63 -14.78 5.19 6.18
C GLY A 63 -15.64 3.94 6.00
N ARG A 64 -15.02 2.77 5.79
CA ARG A 64 -15.67 1.47 5.52
C ARG A 64 -16.62 1.51 4.31
N LEU A 65 -16.35 2.40 3.35
CA LEU A 65 -17.09 2.58 2.10
C LEU A 65 -16.31 1.93 0.97
N TYR A 66 -16.97 1.17 0.08
CA TYR A 66 -16.33 0.55 -1.09
C TYR A 66 -15.01 -0.19 -0.82
N VAL A 67 -14.90 -0.75 0.39
CA VAL A 67 -13.66 -1.33 0.95
C VAL A 67 -13.04 -2.34 0.01
N LYS A 68 -13.87 -3.18 -0.63
CA LYS A 68 -13.39 -4.15 -1.59
C LYS A 68 -12.65 -3.46 -2.73
N GLN A 69 -13.30 -2.57 -3.49
CA GLN A 69 -12.65 -1.87 -4.61
C GLN A 69 -11.40 -1.09 -4.18
N ALA A 70 -11.44 -0.40 -3.05
CA ALA A 70 -10.28 0.31 -2.51
C ALA A 70 -9.09 -0.63 -2.25
N VAL A 71 -9.35 -1.81 -1.69
CA VAL A 71 -8.31 -2.82 -1.43
C VAL A 71 -7.71 -3.38 -2.72
N ALA A 72 -8.50 -3.64 -3.77
CA ALA A 72 -7.93 -4.07 -5.07
C ALA A 72 -6.94 -3.05 -5.61
N LEU A 73 -7.32 -1.78 -5.56
CA LEU A 73 -6.49 -0.69 -6.05
C LEU A 73 -5.18 -0.59 -5.24
N LEU A 74 -5.27 -0.68 -3.91
CA LEU A 74 -4.08 -0.66 -3.05
C LEU A 74 -3.17 -1.88 -3.25
N ILE A 75 -3.73 -3.07 -3.50
CA ILE A 75 -2.95 -4.26 -3.85
C ILE A 75 -2.16 -4.02 -5.14
N LEU A 76 -2.79 -3.46 -6.17
CA LEU A 76 -2.13 -3.14 -7.43
C LEU A 76 -0.97 -2.16 -7.21
N ILE A 77 -1.19 -1.12 -6.41
CA ILE A 77 -0.17 -0.12 -6.10
C ILE A 77 1.03 -0.74 -5.37
N ILE A 78 0.79 -1.58 -4.35
CA ILE A 78 1.89 -2.29 -3.67
C ILE A 78 2.66 -3.19 -4.63
N LEU A 79 1.98 -3.94 -5.48
CA LEU A 79 2.66 -4.82 -6.45
C LEU A 79 3.54 -4.00 -7.40
N GLY A 80 3.04 -2.86 -7.88
CA GLY A 80 3.82 -1.92 -8.69
C GLY A 80 5.04 -1.39 -7.91
N ALA A 81 4.88 -1.01 -6.65
CA ALA A 81 5.96 -0.52 -5.81
C ALA A 81 7.05 -1.59 -5.59
N ILE A 82 6.66 -2.84 -5.28
CA ILE A 82 7.60 -3.96 -5.13
C ILE A 82 8.36 -4.21 -6.44
N PHE A 83 7.64 -4.26 -7.57
CA PHE A 83 8.25 -4.56 -8.87
C PHE A 83 9.22 -3.47 -9.32
N LEU A 84 8.87 -2.20 -9.13
CA LEU A 84 9.66 -1.08 -9.61
C LEU A 84 10.82 -0.71 -8.69
N THR A 85 10.64 -0.85 -7.37
CA THR A 85 11.64 -0.36 -6.39
C THR A 85 12.44 -1.48 -5.74
N LYS A 86 11.86 -2.67 -5.54
CA LYS A 86 12.50 -3.74 -4.76
C LYS A 86 13.18 -4.78 -5.65
N LEU A 87 12.71 -4.97 -6.88
CA LEU A 87 13.34 -5.86 -7.86
C LEU A 87 14.80 -5.47 -8.20
N PRO A 88 15.15 -4.18 -8.42
CA PRO A 88 16.56 -3.80 -8.60
C PRO A 88 17.40 -3.99 -7.32
N ILE A 89 16.80 -3.88 -6.12
CA ILE A 89 17.49 -4.16 -4.85
C ILE A 89 17.82 -5.65 -4.75
N LEU A 90 16.89 -6.51 -5.14
CA LEU A 90 17.10 -7.96 -5.14
C LEU A 90 18.27 -8.37 -6.06
N MET A 91 18.39 -7.73 -7.22
CA MET A 91 19.49 -8.00 -8.16
C MET A 91 20.84 -7.44 -7.72
N ASN A 92 20.86 -6.28 -7.03
CA ASN A 92 22.12 -5.57 -6.70
C ASN A 92 22.62 -5.80 -5.28
N GLN A 93 21.74 -6.01 -4.31
CA GLN A 93 22.06 -6.01 -2.86
C GLN A 93 21.75 -7.35 -2.17
N GLY A 94 21.13 -8.31 -2.88
CA GLY A 94 20.84 -9.65 -2.39
C GLY A 94 19.53 -9.78 -1.61
N PHE A 95 19.17 -11.04 -1.32
CA PHE A 95 17.84 -11.39 -0.80
C PHE A 95 17.54 -10.84 0.60
N LEU A 96 18.53 -10.83 1.51
CA LEU A 96 18.32 -10.36 2.89
C LEU A 96 18.00 -8.87 2.93
N GLN A 97 18.70 -8.07 2.12
CA GLN A 97 18.45 -6.63 2.05
C GLN A 97 17.08 -6.33 1.43
N PHE A 98 16.71 -7.06 0.37
CA PHE A 98 15.38 -7.01 -0.21
C PHE A 98 14.30 -7.33 0.82
N ALA A 99 14.45 -8.43 1.58
CA ALA A 99 13.47 -8.85 2.58
C ALA A 99 13.32 -7.81 3.70
N PHE A 100 14.43 -7.19 4.12
CA PHE A 100 14.40 -6.11 5.09
C PHE A 100 13.67 -4.88 4.54
N GLU A 101 14.01 -4.43 3.34
CA GLU A 101 13.42 -3.24 2.72
C GLU A 101 11.94 -3.43 2.33
N ALA A 102 11.53 -4.63 1.90
CA ALA A 102 10.17 -4.95 1.49
C ALA A 102 9.27 -5.41 2.65
N ARG A 103 9.78 -5.48 3.89
CA ARG A 103 9.05 -6.00 5.06
C ARG A 103 7.68 -5.37 5.25
N LEU A 104 7.59 -4.04 5.10
CA LEU A 104 6.36 -3.29 5.29
C LEU A 104 5.38 -3.59 4.15
N ASP A 105 5.86 -3.60 2.91
CA ASP A 105 5.05 -3.91 1.73
C ASP A 105 4.45 -5.33 1.81
N ILE A 106 5.24 -6.32 2.23
CA ILE A 106 4.79 -7.71 2.39
C ILE A 106 3.71 -7.81 3.46
N VAL A 107 3.90 -7.17 4.62
CA VAL A 107 2.89 -7.18 5.70
C VAL A 107 1.61 -6.47 5.25
N MET A 108 1.72 -5.33 4.56
CA MET A 108 0.55 -4.61 4.04
C MET A 108 -0.19 -5.42 2.97
N LEU A 109 0.54 -6.12 2.08
CA LEU A 109 -0.06 -7.01 1.09
C LEU A 109 -0.87 -8.12 1.77
N ILE A 110 -0.32 -8.76 2.80
CA ILE A 110 -1.01 -9.81 3.56
C ILE A 110 -2.28 -9.24 4.21
N LEU A 111 -2.19 -8.09 4.87
CA LEU A 111 -3.34 -7.45 5.53
C LEU A 111 -4.44 -7.07 4.52
N LEU A 112 -4.05 -6.53 3.36
CA LEU A 112 -4.98 -6.21 2.27
C LEU A 112 -5.65 -7.47 1.71
N LEU A 113 -4.90 -8.56 1.48
CA LEU A 113 -5.47 -9.83 1.03
C LEU A 113 -6.48 -10.39 2.03
N LEU A 114 -6.17 -10.31 3.32
CA LEU A 114 -7.05 -10.71 4.40
C LEU A 114 -8.35 -9.88 4.39
N LEU A 115 -8.22 -8.57 4.19
CA LEU A 115 -9.33 -7.63 4.13
C LEU A 115 -10.16 -7.78 2.84
N TRP A 116 -9.54 -8.18 1.72
CA TRP A 116 -10.19 -8.50 0.46
C TRP A 116 -10.99 -9.81 0.54
N GLN A 117 -10.45 -10.84 1.19
CA GLN A 117 -11.12 -12.12 1.42
C GLN A 117 -12.28 -11.99 2.40
N HIS A 118 -12.20 -11.05 3.35
CA HIS A 118 -13.25 -10.81 4.32
C HIS A 118 -14.47 -10.15 3.65
N ARG A 119 -15.46 -10.98 3.27
CA ARG A 119 -16.79 -10.53 2.83
C ARG A 119 -17.57 -10.01 4.04
N PRO A 120 -17.95 -8.72 4.13
CA PRO A 120 -18.96 -8.31 5.10
C PRO A 120 -20.29 -8.93 4.68
N GLY A 121 -20.66 -10.09 5.25
CA GLY A 121 -21.93 -10.76 4.92
C GLY A 121 -22.05 -12.27 5.11
N LYS A 122 -21.01 -13.00 5.55
CA LYS A 122 -21.22 -14.36 6.09
C LYS A 122 -20.99 -14.37 7.59
N GLN A 123 -22.04 -13.99 8.32
CA GLN A 123 -22.27 -14.61 9.63
C GLN A 123 -22.66 -16.07 9.32
N LEU A 124 -21.90 -17.02 9.85
CA LEU A 124 -22.34 -18.40 9.98
C LEU A 124 -23.38 -18.47 11.10
#